data_AF-A0A547EP59-F1
#
_entry.id   AF-A0A547EP59-F1
#
_cell.length_a   1.000
_cell.length_b   1.000
_cell.length_c   1.000
_cell.angle_alpha   90.00
_cell.angle_beta   90.00
_cell.angle_gamma   90.00
#
_symmetry.space_group_name_H-M   'P 1'
#
loop_
_entity.id
_entity.type
_entity.pdbx_description
1 polymer ?
#
loop_
_entity_poly.entity_id
_entity_poly.type
_entity_poly.pdbx_seq_one_letter_code
_entity_poly.pdbx_strand_id
1 'polypeptide(L)'
;MPFPDEISELKGYFDGTNPVSAYPAQGLNVPFYILGSSPESAYLAAERGLPYAFASHFAPRFMDDAIRIYRSHFKPSDVLDKPYVILGVNAIVAETDEEATQLATTQTQFFLNVVTNAQQNLQPPLESDDKVWENFVKAEIVPHFGPVAFEQNALYRQEKTVVRQMTECSLIGSPQSVEQQLKALKARVEIDEIMAVNYIFDEQKQHQSYTWLKQITDKV
;
A
#
# COMPACT_ATOMS: atom_id res chain seq x y z
N MET A 1 24.64 -0.92 -12.18
CA MET A 1 24.59 -2.34 -11.80
C MET A 1 23.13 -2.76 -11.89
N PRO A 2 22.77 -3.94 -12.41
CA PRO A 2 21.39 -4.43 -12.31
C PRO A 2 20.96 -4.60 -10.84
N PHE A 3 19.72 -4.27 -10.51
CA PHE A 3 19.20 -4.38 -9.13
C PHE A 3 19.43 -5.76 -8.45
N PRO A 4 19.31 -6.91 -9.14
CA PRO A 4 19.64 -8.20 -8.53
C PRO A 4 21.10 -8.33 -8.07
N ASP A 5 22.02 -7.65 -8.74
CA ASP A 5 23.44 -7.68 -8.40
C ASP A 5 23.71 -6.74 -7.19
N GLU A 6 22.97 -5.63 -7.08
CA GLU A 6 23.03 -4.74 -5.92
C GLU A 6 22.59 -5.45 -4.62
N ILE A 7 21.62 -6.37 -4.69
CA ILE A 7 21.23 -7.21 -3.54
C ILE A 7 22.38 -8.13 -3.12
N SER A 8 23.06 -8.74 -4.10
CA SER A 8 24.20 -9.63 -3.84
C SER A 8 25.39 -8.85 -3.26
N GLU A 9 25.65 -7.65 -3.79
CA GLU A 9 26.67 -6.74 -3.26
C GLU A 9 26.33 -6.33 -1.82
N LEU A 10 25.07 -5.94 -1.55
CA LEU A 10 24.63 -5.57 -0.20
C LEU A 10 24.82 -6.73 0.79
N LYS A 11 24.44 -7.95 0.41
CA LYS A 11 24.67 -9.16 1.21
C LYS A 11 26.17 -9.36 1.48
N GLY A 12 27.02 -9.15 0.48
CA GLY A 12 28.47 -9.25 0.61
C GLY A 12 29.10 -8.30 1.63
N TYR A 13 28.47 -7.14 1.90
CA TYR A 13 28.92 -6.24 2.96
C TYR A 13 28.65 -6.80 4.37
N PHE A 14 27.53 -7.48 4.56
CA PHE A 14 27.22 -8.15 5.84
C PHE A 14 28.06 -9.42 6.01
N ASP A 15 28.26 -10.18 4.94
CA ASP A 15 29.08 -11.41 4.97
C ASP A 15 30.59 -11.13 5.06
N GLY A 16 31.02 -9.89 4.79
CA GLY A 16 32.44 -9.52 4.77
C GLY A 16 33.20 -10.05 3.55
N THR A 17 32.50 -10.38 2.47
CA THR A 17 33.10 -10.90 1.22
C THR A 17 33.49 -9.80 0.24
N ASN A 18 33.04 -8.56 0.48
CA ASN A 18 33.34 -7.42 -0.38
C ASN A 18 34.76 -6.84 -0.14
N PRO A 19 35.33 -6.11 -1.11
CA PRO A 19 36.65 -5.47 -0.96
C PRO A 19 36.70 -4.41 0.14
N VAL A 20 35.54 -3.86 0.52
CA VAL A 20 35.39 -2.87 1.59
C VAL A 20 34.55 -3.49 2.71
N SER A 21 35.04 -3.38 3.94
CA SER A 21 34.33 -3.82 5.14
C SER A 21 33.31 -2.78 5.59
N ALA A 22 32.06 -3.22 5.80
CA ALA A 22 31.03 -2.39 6.41
C ALA A 22 31.09 -2.47 7.93
N TYR A 23 31.96 -1.68 8.58
CA TYR A 23 31.97 -1.59 10.05
C TYR A 23 30.84 -0.67 10.55
N PRO A 24 30.10 -1.04 11.62
CA PRO A 24 30.18 -2.25 12.43
C PRO A 24 29.24 -3.39 11.96
N ALA A 25 28.71 -3.31 10.74
CA ALA A 25 27.67 -4.20 10.22
C ALA A 25 28.15 -5.60 9.80
N GLN A 26 29.44 -5.81 9.55
CA GLN A 26 29.98 -7.11 9.16
C GLN A 26 29.69 -8.18 10.23
N GLY A 27 29.16 -9.32 9.80
CA GLY A 27 28.74 -10.43 10.65
C GLY A 27 27.33 -10.28 11.24
N LEU A 28 26.63 -9.17 11.01
CA LEU A 28 25.23 -9.04 11.39
C LEU A 28 24.35 -9.87 10.46
N ASN A 29 23.47 -10.69 11.04
CA ASN A 29 22.45 -11.40 10.29
C ASN A 29 21.20 -10.52 10.12
N VAL A 30 21.22 -9.65 9.11
CA VAL A 30 20.09 -8.77 8.77
C VAL A 30 19.19 -9.47 7.76
N PRO A 31 17.89 -9.65 8.03
CA PRO A 31 16.99 -10.32 7.10
C PRO A 31 16.67 -9.42 5.88
N PHE A 32 16.70 -10.01 4.69
CA PHE A 32 16.41 -9.33 3.44
C PHE A 32 14.96 -9.58 3.03
N TYR A 33 14.27 -8.52 2.60
CA TYR A 33 12.92 -8.58 2.07
C TYR A 33 12.92 -7.90 0.70
N ILE A 34 12.20 -8.50 -0.27
CA ILE A 34 11.93 -7.82 -1.53
C ILE A 34 10.57 -7.15 -1.42
N LEU A 35 10.55 -5.82 -1.38
CA LEU A 35 9.33 -5.04 -1.53
C LEU A 35 9.13 -4.72 -3.01
N GLY A 36 7.94 -4.97 -3.54
CA GLY A 36 7.63 -4.69 -4.94
C GLY A 36 6.18 -4.38 -5.23
N SER A 37 5.95 -3.83 -6.42
CA SER A 37 4.62 -3.45 -6.94
C SER A 37 4.41 -3.94 -8.38
N SER A 38 5.26 -4.87 -8.86
CA SER A 38 5.22 -5.42 -10.21
C SER A 38 5.51 -6.92 -10.25
N PRO A 39 5.08 -7.64 -11.31
CA PRO A 39 5.40 -9.07 -11.48
C PRO A 39 6.90 -9.39 -11.50
N GLU A 40 7.74 -8.50 -12.03
CA GLU A 40 9.21 -8.71 -12.10
C GLU A 40 9.82 -8.82 -10.70
N SER A 41 9.33 -8.03 -9.74
CA SER A 41 9.78 -8.12 -8.35
C SER A 41 9.43 -9.47 -7.70
N ALA A 42 8.31 -10.08 -8.09
CA ALA A 42 7.89 -11.39 -7.61
C ALA A 42 8.82 -12.50 -8.14
N TYR A 43 9.19 -12.45 -9.42
CA TYR A 43 10.19 -13.38 -9.98
C TYR A 43 11.53 -13.27 -9.25
N LEU A 44 12.01 -12.05 -9.02
CA LEU A 44 13.27 -11.83 -8.30
C LEU A 44 13.22 -12.42 -6.87
N ALA A 45 12.16 -12.14 -6.11
CA ALA A 45 12.00 -12.66 -4.76
C ALA A 45 11.94 -14.20 -4.75
N ALA A 46 11.22 -14.78 -5.71
CA ALA A 46 11.07 -16.23 -5.85
C ALA A 46 12.39 -16.92 -6.22
N GLU A 47 13.12 -16.37 -7.18
CA GLU A 47 14.40 -16.92 -7.62
C GLU A 47 15.48 -16.87 -6.55
N ARG A 48 15.44 -15.85 -5.68
CA ARG A 48 16.37 -15.69 -4.55
C ARG A 48 15.90 -16.39 -3.28
N GLY A 49 14.69 -16.96 -3.26
CA GLY A 49 14.11 -17.58 -2.08
C GLY A 49 13.99 -16.63 -0.89
N LEU A 50 13.67 -15.36 -1.15
CA LEU A 50 13.55 -14.31 -0.13
C LEU A 50 12.09 -14.05 0.23
N PRO A 51 11.80 -13.56 1.46
CA PRO A 51 10.50 -13.01 1.81
C PRO A 51 10.04 -11.93 0.82
N TYR A 52 8.77 -11.96 0.45
CA TYR A 52 8.19 -11.03 -0.51
C TYR A 52 7.12 -10.15 0.11
N ALA A 53 7.29 -8.83 0.03
CA ALA A 53 6.29 -7.85 0.41
C ALA A 53 5.70 -7.20 -0.86
N PHE A 54 4.38 -7.31 -1.05
CA PHE A 54 3.71 -6.72 -2.21
C PHE A 54 2.90 -5.48 -1.82
N ALA A 55 3.15 -4.34 -2.49
CA ALA A 55 2.48 -3.07 -2.24
C ALA A 55 1.11 -2.99 -2.95
N SER A 56 0.13 -3.78 -2.50
CA SER A 56 -1.21 -3.82 -3.12
C SER A 56 -1.96 -2.49 -3.03
N HIS A 57 -1.68 -1.68 -2.03
CA HIS A 57 -2.20 -0.31 -1.88
C HIS A 57 -1.67 0.70 -2.93
N PHE A 58 -0.72 0.30 -3.77
CA PHE A 58 -0.24 1.09 -4.91
C PHE A 58 -0.56 0.43 -6.25
N ALA A 59 -0.44 -0.91 -6.33
CA ALA A 59 -0.60 -1.66 -7.57
C ALA A 59 -1.56 -2.86 -7.42
N PRO A 60 -2.82 -2.64 -7.01
CA PRO A 60 -3.74 -3.73 -6.67
C PRO A 60 -4.05 -4.67 -7.84
N ARG A 61 -4.03 -4.13 -9.06
CA ARG A 61 -4.23 -4.88 -10.30
C ARG A 61 -3.24 -6.02 -10.52
N PHE A 62 -2.01 -5.91 -9.99
CA PHE A 62 -0.98 -6.91 -10.16
C PHE A 62 -0.87 -7.87 -8.97
N MET A 63 -1.68 -7.69 -7.92
CA MET A 63 -1.59 -8.44 -6.68
C MET A 63 -1.69 -9.96 -6.90
N ASP A 64 -2.78 -10.42 -7.50
CA ASP A 64 -3.05 -11.86 -7.70
C ASP A 64 -1.95 -12.52 -8.53
N ASP A 65 -1.53 -11.84 -9.60
CA ASP A 65 -0.48 -12.34 -10.50
C ASP A 65 0.89 -12.36 -9.81
N ALA A 66 1.25 -11.31 -9.08
CA ALA A 66 2.53 -11.23 -8.37
C ALA A 66 2.63 -12.29 -7.27
N ILE A 67 1.58 -12.46 -6.45
CA ILE A 67 1.56 -13.48 -5.40
C ILE A 67 1.61 -14.88 -6.01
N ARG A 68 0.84 -15.13 -7.08
CA ARG A 68 0.85 -16.41 -7.80
C ARG A 68 2.24 -16.71 -8.38
N ILE A 69 2.86 -15.73 -9.03
CA ILE A 69 4.21 -15.86 -9.60
C ILE A 69 5.21 -16.19 -8.50
N TYR A 70 5.20 -15.43 -7.41
CA TYR A 70 6.14 -15.64 -6.32
C TYR A 70 6.05 -17.06 -5.77
N ARG A 71 4.83 -17.52 -5.44
CA ARG A 71 4.61 -18.87 -4.90
C ARG A 71 4.94 -19.99 -5.91
N SER A 72 4.58 -19.81 -7.18
CA SER A 72 4.77 -20.85 -8.21
C SER A 72 6.22 -21.03 -8.63
N HIS A 73 7.03 -19.97 -8.55
CA HIS A 73 8.43 -19.98 -8.95
C HIS A 73 9.42 -20.03 -7.77
N PHE A 74 8.91 -20.10 -6.54
CA PHE A 74 9.73 -20.03 -5.34
C PHE A 74 10.78 -21.14 -5.30
N LYS A 75 12.03 -20.75 -5.07
CA LYS A 75 13.15 -21.65 -4.83
C LYS A 75 13.56 -21.54 -3.36
N PRO A 76 13.52 -22.62 -2.57
CA PRO A 76 14.04 -22.61 -1.22
C PRO A 76 15.49 -22.11 -1.17
N SER A 77 15.82 -21.41 -0.09
CA SER A 77 17.16 -20.83 0.15
C SER A 77 17.56 -21.00 1.61
N ASP A 78 18.77 -20.58 1.96
CA ASP A 78 19.22 -20.54 3.36
C ASP A 78 18.39 -19.60 4.25
N VAL A 79 17.50 -18.78 3.66
CA VAL A 79 16.63 -17.84 4.37
C VAL A 79 15.23 -18.44 4.61
N LEU A 80 14.67 -19.14 3.62
CA LEU A 80 13.30 -19.66 3.67
C LEU A 80 13.17 -21.03 2.98
N ASP A 81 12.56 -21.99 3.68
CA ASP A 81 12.21 -23.31 3.13
C ASP A 81 10.93 -23.27 2.27
N LYS A 82 10.04 -22.30 2.51
CA LYS A 82 8.75 -22.15 1.85
C LYS A 82 8.44 -20.67 1.58
N PRO A 83 7.57 -20.34 0.60
CA PRO A 83 7.22 -18.96 0.30
C PRO A 83 6.65 -18.23 1.53
N TYR A 84 7.05 -16.97 1.72
CA TYR A 84 6.50 -16.08 2.75
C TYR A 84 6.09 -14.75 2.13
N VAL A 85 4.79 -14.44 2.19
CA VAL A 85 4.19 -13.27 1.55
C VAL A 85 3.61 -12.31 2.58
N ILE A 86 4.13 -11.07 2.57
CA ILE A 86 3.53 -9.92 3.25
C ILE A 86 2.73 -9.11 2.23
N LEU A 87 1.47 -8.80 2.53
CA LEU A 87 0.65 -7.93 1.70
C LEU A 87 0.52 -6.54 2.33
N GLY A 88 1.04 -5.52 1.64
CA GLY A 88 0.86 -4.12 2.02
C GLY A 88 -0.54 -3.64 1.65
N VAL A 89 -1.39 -3.38 2.64
CA VAL A 89 -2.79 -2.94 2.49
C VAL A 89 -3.01 -1.62 3.22
N ASN A 90 -3.98 -0.83 2.76
CA ASN A 90 -4.47 0.26 3.58
C ASN A 90 -5.55 -0.28 4.52
N ALA A 91 -5.60 0.21 5.76
CA ALA A 91 -6.64 -0.18 6.71
C ALA A 91 -7.14 1.02 7.51
N ILE A 92 -8.44 1.28 7.41
CA ILE A 92 -9.16 2.36 8.10
C ILE A 92 -10.38 1.74 8.78
N VAL A 93 -10.24 1.48 10.08
CA VAL A 93 -11.28 0.88 10.90
C VAL A 93 -11.86 1.94 11.81
N ALA A 94 -13.18 2.11 11.78
CA ALA A 94 -13.91 3.03 12.64
C ALA A 94 -15.05 2.32 13.38
N GLU A 95 -15.80 3.01 14.23
CA GLU A 95 -16.93 2.39 14.93
C GLU A 95 -18.03 1.95 13.95
N THR A 96 -18.22 2.75 12.89
CA THR A 96 -19.26 2.55 11.87
C THR A 96 -18.65 2.62 10.46
N ASP A 97 -19.37 2.07 9.47
CA ASP A 97 -18.94 2.15 8.07
C ASP A 97 -18.97 3.60 7.55
N GLU A 98 -19.92 4.40 8.02
CA GLU A 98 -20.04 5.81 7.70
C GLU A 98 -18.84 6.61 8.21
N GLU A 99 -18.45 6.41 9.48
CA GLU A 99 -17.27 7.07 10.05
C GLU A 99 -15.99 6.64 9.33
N ALA A 100 -15.84 5.35 9.02
CA ALA A 100 -14.66 4.85 8.30
C ALA A 100 -14.55 5.47 6.90
N THR A 101 -15.68 5.61 6.20
CA THR A 101 -15.76 6.25 4.89
C THR A 101 -15.40 7.73 4.97
N GLN A 102 -15.86 8.43 6.01
CA GLN A 102 -15.49 9.82 6.25
C GLN A 102 -13.98 9.95 6.51
N LEU A 103 -13.40 9.11 7.38
CA LEU A 103 -11.97 9.10 7.67
C LEU A 103 -11.12 8.75 6.44
N ALA A 104 -11.62 7.89 5.56
CA ALA A 104 -10.96 7.53 4.30
C ALA A 104 -10.83 8.69 3.31
N THR A 105 -11.58 9.78 3.47
CA THR A 105 -11.38 10.97 2.61
C THR A 105 -9.99 11.58 2.76
N THR A 106 -9.31 11.39 3.90
CA THR A 106 -7.89 11.76 4.04
C THR A 106 -7.00 10.92 3.12
N GLN A 107 -7.27 9.62 2.97
CA GLN A 107 -6.60 8.76 2.00
C GLN A 107 -6.85 9.25 0.57
N THR A 108 -8.10 9.54 0.20
CA THR A 108 -8.43 10.08 -1.14
C THR A 108 -7.63 11.35 -1.42
N GLN A 109 -7.61 12.30 -0.48
CA GLN A 109 -6.83 13.54 -0.61
C GLN A 109 -5.33 13.26 -0.78
N PHE A 110 -4.77 12.33 -0.02
CA PHE A 110 -3.36 11.94 -0.14
C PHE A 110 -3.03 11.39 -1.54
N PHE A 111 -3.80 10.42 -2.03
CA PHE A 111 -3.55 9.86 -3.36
C PHE A 111 -3.84 10.85 -4.48
N LEU A 112 -4.82 11.74 -4.31
CA LEU A 112 -5.04 12.84 -5.24
C LEU A 112 -3.80 13.76 -5.32
N ASN A 113 -3.19 14.08 -4.18
CA ASN A 113 -1.95 14.85 -4.14
C ASN A 113 -0.79 14.10 -4.83
N VAL A 114 -0.69 12.78 -4.68
CA VAL A 114 0.30 11.95 -5.38
C VAL A 114 0.09 12.00 -6.90
N VAL A 115 -1.14 11.81 -7.36
CA VAL A 115 -1.48 11.80 -8.79
C VAL A 115 -1.27 13.18 -9.43
N THR A 116 -1.53 14.25 -8.69
CA THR A 116 -1.38 15.64 -9.17
C THR A 116 0.01 16.23 -8.88
N ASN A 117 0.90 15.47 -8.22
CA ASN A 117 2.20 15.94 -7.74
C ASN A 117 2.09 17.21 -6.86
N ALA A 118 1.00 17.32 -6.10
CA ALA A 118 0.80 18.41 -5.15
C ALA A 118 1.58 18.12 -3.86
N GLN A 119 2.39 19.09 -3.42
CA GLN A 119 3.14 18.99 -2.17
C GLN A 119 2.32 19.51 -1.00
N GLN A 120 1.40 18.68 -0.51
CA GLN A 120 0.64 18.97 0.70
C GLN A 120 0.89 17.92 1.77
N ASN A 121 0.86 18.36 3.03
CA ASN A 121 0.83 17.46 4.18
C ASN A 121 -0.48 16.66 4.18
N LEU A 122 -0.55 15.63 5.03
CA LEU A 122 -1.80 14.92 5.29
C LEU A 122 -2.89 15.92 5.71
N GLN A 123 -4.07 15.83 5.10
CA GLN A 123 -5.18 16.75 5.34
C GLN A 123 -6.22 16.11 6.26
N PRO A 124 -6.96 16.89 7.05
CA PRO A 124 -8.08 16.36 7.84
C PRO A 124 -9.16 15.75 6.94
N PRO A 125 -9.97 14.82 7.47
CA PRO A 125 -11.05 14.21 6.71
C PRO A 125 -12.12 15.25 6.37
N LEU A 126 -12.73 15.10 5.20
CA LEU A 126 -13.89 15.85 4.75
C LEU A 126 -15.17 15.06 5.02
N GLU A 127 -16.32 15.71 4.84
CA GLU A 127 -17.65 15.13 5.06
C GLU A 127 -17.94 13.92 4.13
N SER A 128 -17.39 13.93 2.92
CA SER A 128 -17.60 12.87 1.93
C SER A 128 -16.51 12.85 0.85
N ASP A 129 -16.41 11.75 0.09
CA ASP A 129 -15.51 11.66 -1.06
C ASP A 129 -15.86 12.71 -2.12
N ASP A 130 -17.16 12.96 -2.37
CA ASP A 130 -17.61 14.00 -3.30
C ASP A 130 -17.07 15.38 -2.91
N LYS A 131 -16.96 15.66 -1.61
CA LYS A 131 -16.39 16.93 -1.13
C LYS A 131 -14.90 17.09 -1.47
N VAL A 132 -14.13 16.01 -1.46
CA VAL A 132 -12.72 16.01 -1.89
C VAL A 132 -12.62 16.52 -3.32
N TRP A 133 -13.45 15.95 -4.19
CA TRP A 133 -13.47 16.28 -5.61
C TRP A 133 -14.04 17.67 -5.89
N GLU A 134 -15.08 18.11 -5.20
CA GLU A 134 -15.60 19.49 -5.29
C GLU A 134 -14.54 20.52 -4.93
N ASN A 135 -13.77 20.28 -3.85
CA ASN A 135 -12.73 21.19 -3.39
C ASN A 135 -11.57 21.28 -4.38
N PHE A 136 -11.16 20.14 -4.94
CA PHE A 136 -10.14 20.09 -5.98
C PHE A 136 -10.53 20.92 -7.21
N VAL A 137 -11.76 20.73 -7.72
CA VAL A 137 -12.28 21.47 -8.89
C VAL A 137 -12.29 22.98 -8.63
N LYS A 138 -12.72 23.44 -7.45
CA LYS A 138 -12.73 24.87 -7.12
C LYS A 138 -11.34 25.49 -7.05
N ALA A 139 -10.32 24.74 -6.65
CA ALA A 139 -8.96 25.24 -6.54
C ALA A 139 -8.30 25.47 -7.92
N GLU A 140 -8.59 24.62 -8.91
CA GLU A 140 -8.05 24.78 -10.27
C GLU A 140 -8.80 25.81 -11.11
N ILE A 141 -10.10 26.02 -10.83
CA ILE A 141 -10.95 26.91 -11.60
C ILE A 141 -11.15 28.22 -10.82
N VAL A 142 -10.26 29.20 -11.02
CA VAL A 142 -10.54 30.61 -10.74
C VAL A 142 -10.59 31.36 -12.08
N PRO A 143 -11.74 31.39 -12.77
CA PRO A 143 -11.85 32.11 -14.02
C PRO A 143 -11.98 33.60 -13.69
N HIS A 144 -11.07 34.42 -14.21
CA HIS A 144 -11.17 35.88 -14.12
C HIS A 144 -12.33 36.46 -14.96
N PHE A 145 -12.99 35.64 -15.79
CA PHE A 145 -14.00 36.10 -16.74
C PHE A 145 -15.32 35.31 -16.65
N GLY A 146 -16.26 35.81 -15.82
CA GLY A 146 -17.71 35.64 -15.99
C GLY A 146 -18.30 34.21 -15.96
N PRO A 147 -19.65 34.09 -16.04
CA PRO A 147 -20.38 32.85 -15.76
C PRO A 147 -20.38 31.93 -16.99
N VAL A 148 -19.25 31.29 -17.28
CA VAL A 148 -19.24 30.12 -18.16
C VAL A 148 -19.16 28.90 -17.25
N ALA A 149 -20.28 28.23 -17.07
CA ALA A 149 -20.32 26.95 -16.37
C ALA A 149 -19.58 25.92 -17.24
N PHE A 150 -18.30 25.69 -16.93
CA PHE A 150 -17.54 24.57 -17.48
C PHE A 150 -18.02 23.28 -16.79
N GLU A 151 -19.21 22.82 -17.17
CA GLU A 151 -19.63 21.48 -16.81
C GLU A 151 -18.87 20.48 -17.69
N GLN A 152 -18.08 19.63 -17.03
CA GLN A 152 -17.44 18.42 -17.56
C GLN A 152 -16.10 18.59 -18.30
N ASN A 153 -15.03 18.85 -17.54
CA ASN A 153 -13.67 18.60 -18.02
C ASN A 153 -13.33 17.10 -17.97
N ALA A 154 -12.95 16.52 -19.12
CA ALA A 154 -12.58 15.12 -19.26
C ALA A 154 -11.36 14.70 -18.41
N LEU A 155 -10.52 15.65 -18.00
CA LEU A 155 -9.35 15.44 -17.14
C LEU A 155 -9.74 14.81 -15.81
N TYR A 156 -10.72 15.38 -15.07
CA TYR A 156 -11.21 14.90 -13.76
C TYR A 156 -11.54 13.40 -13.70
N ARG A 157 -12.05 12.83 -14.80
CA ARG A 157 -12.36 11.40 -14.84
C ARG A 157 -11.11 10.55 -14.71
N GLN A 158 -9.96 11.03 -15.17
CA GLN A 158 -8.71 10.31 -15.14
C GLN A 158 -8.12 10.27 -13.73
N GLU A 159 -7.99 11.39 -13.00
CA GLU A 159 -7.44 11.37 -11.63
C GLU A 159 -8.34 10.58 -10.69
N LYS A 160 -9.66 10.77 -10.76
CA LYS A 160 -10.61 9.99 -9.96
C LYS A 160 -10.51 8.49 -10.24
N THR A 161 -10.31 8.12 -11.51
CA THR A 161 -10.09 6.71 -11.87
C THR A 161 -8.78 6.17 -11.32
N VAL A 162 -7.69 6.94 -11.40
CA VAL A 162 -6.37 6.53 -10.88
C VAL A 162 -6.41 6.41 -9.36
N VAL A 163 -6.94 7.40 -8.64
CA VAL A 163 -7.07 7.37 -7.17
C VAL A 163 -7.89 6.18 -6.73
N ARG A 164 -9.07 5.95 -7.35
CA ARG A 164 -9.90 4.79 -7.06
C ARG A 164 -9.16 3.47 -7.32
N GLN A 165 -8.36 3.41 -8.37
CA GLN A 165 -7.55 2.22 -8.68
C GLN A 165 -6.43 2.02 -7.66
N MET A 166 -5.85 3.07 -7.09
CA MET A 166 -4.82 2.94 -6.05
C MET A 166 -5.45 2.53 -4.70
N THR A 167 -6.67 2.98 -4.41
CA THR A 167 -7.36 2.68 -3.14
C THR A 167 -8.24 1.43 -3.18
N GLU A 168 -8.27 0.68 -4.29
CA GLU A 168 -9.15 -0.48 -4.49
C GLU A 168 -8.89 -1.63 -3.50
N CYS A 169 -7.65 -1.80 -3.03
CA CYS A 169 -7.29 -2.80 -2.02
C CYS A 169 -7.16 -2.21 -0.60
N SER A 170 -7.99 -1.22 -0.27
CA SER A 170 -8.12 -0.69 1.09
C SER A 170 -9.18 -1.45 1.90
N LEU A 171 -8.87 -1.77 3.14
CA LEU A 171 -9.80 -2.30 4.13
C LEU A 171 -10.46 -1.13 4.87
N ILE A 172 -11.71 -0.82 4.57
CA ILE A 172 -12.41 0.37 5.11
C ILE A 172 -13.76 -0.05 5.66
N GLY A 173 -14.03 0.27 6.92
CA GLY A 173 -15.35 0.04 7.52
C GLY A 173 -15.36 -0.10 9.04
N SER A 174 -16.51 -0.55 9.54
CA SER A 174 -16.67 -1.09 10.89
C SER A 174 -15.82 -2.35 11.10
N PRO A 175 -15.59 -2.80 12.35
CA PRO A 175 -14.82 -4.02 12.59
C PRO A 175 -15.40 -5.25 11.90
N GLN A 176 -16.73 -5.35 11.81
CA GLN A 176 -17.43 -6.44 11.14
C GLN A 176 -17.21 -6.41 9.63
N SER A 177 -17.33 -5.24 9.01
CA SER A 177 -17.10 -5.05 7.57
C SER A 177 -15.65 -5.37 7.19
N VAL A 178 -14.68 -4.89 7.98
CA VAL A 178 -13.25 -5.14 7.75
C VAL A 178 -12.90 -6.61 7.96
N GLU A 179 -13.52 -7.30 8.93
CA GLU A 179 -13.37 -8.75 9.11
C GLU A 179 -13.81 -9.52 7.85
N GLN A 180 -14.96 -9.15 7.26
CA GLN A 180 -15.44 -9.77 6.02
C GLN A 180 -14.52 -9.49 4.84
N GLN A 181 -14.05 -8.25 4.70
CA GLN A 181 -13.10 -7.87 3.65
C GLN A 181 -11.78 -8.64 3.77
N LEU A 182 -11.25 -8.80 4.99
CA LEU A 182 -10.02 -9.55 5.23
C LEU A 182 -10.20 -11.06 4.94
N LYS A 183 -11.35 -11.64 5.31
CA LYS A 183 -11.70 -13.03 4.94
C LYS A 183 -11.77 -13.21 3.43
N ALA A 184 -12.40 -12.28 2.72
CA ALA A 184 -12.47 -12.30 1.26
C ALA A 184 -11.08 -12.20 0.62
N LEU A 185 -10.20 -11.36 1.18
CA LEU A 185 -8.82 -11.21 0.73
C LEU A 185 -8.01 -12.49 0.89
N LYS A 186 -8.05 -13.13 2.08
CA LYS A 186 -7.37 -14.42 2.33
C LYS A 186 -7.92 -15.56 1.48
N ALA A 187 -9.20 -15.52 1.12
CA ALA A 187 -9.80 -16.50 0.22
C ALA A 187 -9.37 -16.31 -1.25
N ARG A 188 -8.98 -15.08 -1.63
CA ARG A 188 -8.56 -14.72 -2.99
C ARG A 188 -7.07 -14.99 -3.22
N VAL A 189 -6.22 -14.68 -2.23
CA VAL A 189 -4.77 -14.82 -2.33
C VAL A 189 -4.18 -15.40 -1.05
N GLU A 190 -3.21 -16.31 -1.20
CA GLU A 190 -2.48 -16.86 -0.07
C GLU A 190 -1.44 -15.85 0.46
N ILE A 191 -1.74 -15.27 1.62
CA ILE A 191 -0.89 -14.31 2.32
C ILE A 191 -0.56 -14.83 3.72
N ASP A 192 0.66 -14.56 4.18
CA ASP A 192 1.15 -14.99 5.50
C ASP A 192 1.03 -13.86 6.53
N GLU A 193 1.18 -12.61 6.07
CA GLU A 193 1.14 -11.40 6.91
C GLU A 193 0.53 -10.21 6.14
N ILE A 194 -0.05 -9.26 6.87
CA ILE A 194 -0.43 -7.96 6.32
C ILE A 194 0.42 -6.84 6.92
N MET A 195 0.90 -5.93 6.07
CA MET A 195 1.52 -4.68 6.48
C MET A 195 0.51 -3.56 6.26
N ALA A 196 -0.07 -3.05 7.35
CA ALA A 196 -1.15 -2.08 7.28
C ALA A 196 -0.63 -0.63 7.27
N VAL A 197 -1.08 0.15 6.29
CA VAL A 197 -0.92 1.61 6.24
C VAL A 197 -2.23 2.27 6.60
N ASN A 198 -2.20 3.30 7.45
CA ASN A 198 -3.39 3.95 7.95
C ASN A 198 -3.32 5.48 7.73
N TYR A 199 -4.26 6.00 6.94
CA TYR A 199 -4.35 7.42 6.57
C TYR A 199 -5.35 8.21 7.42
N ILE A 200 -5.59 7.81 8.67
CA ILE A 200 -6.38 8.63 9.60
C ILE A 200 -5.53 9.81 10.08
N PHE A 201 -6.05 11.04 9.90
CA PHE A 201 -5.38 12.28 10.30
C PHE A 201 -5.29 12.45 11.82
N ASP A 202 -6.33 12.08 12.57
CA ASP A 202 -6.37 12.17 14.03
C ASP A 202 -5.61 11.01 14.68
N GLU A 203 -4.57 11.30 15.45
CA GLU A 203 -3.69 10.29 16.03
C GLU A 203 -4.40 9.33 17.00
N GLN A 204 -5.40 9.82 17.75
CA GLN A 204 -6.14 8.99 18.70
C GLN A 204 -7.03 7.99 17.95
N LYS A 205 -7.73 8.46 16.91
CA LYS A 205 -8.50 7.59 16.02
C LYS A 205 -7.60 6.63 15.24
N GLN A 206 -6.41 7.06 14.84
CA GLN A 206 -5.44 6.21 14.15
C GLN A 206 -5.01 5.03 15.06
N HIS A 207 -4.67 5.30 16.32
CA HIS A 207 -4.33 4.28 17.30
C HIS A 207 -5.50 3.32 17.58
N GLN A 208 -6.71 3.87 17.71
CA GLN A 208 -7.92 3.07 17.90
C GLN A 208 -8.19 2.14 16.71
N SER A 209 -8.03 2.65 15.48
CA SER A 209 -8.13 1.85 14.24
C SER A 209 -7.15 0.69 14.23
N TYR A 210 -5.89 0.90 14.60
CA TYR A 210 -4.92 -0.21 14.73
C TYR A 210 -5.30 -1.23 15.82
N THR A 211 -5.87 -0.75 16.93
CA THR A 211 -6.37 -1.63 18.00
C THR A 211 -7.50 -2.53 17.50
N TRP A 212 -8.47 -1.98 16.77
CA TRP A 212 -9.53 -2.77 16.14
C TRP A 212 -8.99 -3.70 15.07
N LEU A 213 -8.08 -3.23 14.20
CA LEU A 213 -7.46 -4.06 13.17
C LEU A 213 -6.75 -5.27 13.79
N LYS A 214 -6.02 -5.09 14.90
CA LYS A 214 -5.38 -6.19 15.63
C LYS A 214 -6.41 -7.19 16.16
N GLN A 215 -7.51 -6.73 16.74
CA GLN A 215 -8.58 -7.62 17.22
C GLN A 215 -9.26 -8.40 16.09
N ILE A 216 -9.31 -7.83 14.89
CA ILE A 216 -9.87 -8.48 13.70
C ILE A 216 -8.90 -9.54 13.19
N THR A 217 -7.61 -9.22 13.04
CA THR A 217 -6.61 -10.17 12.54
C THR A 217 -6.43 -11.38 13.46
N ASP A 218 -6.63 -11.22 14.77
CA ASP A 218 -6.61 -12.35 15.73
C ASP A 218 -7.78 -13.33 15.57
N LYS A 219 -8.85 -12.95 14.86
CA LYS A 219 -10.04 -13.79 14.62
C LYS A 219 -10.05 -14.48 13.25
N VAL A 220 -9.19 -14.05 12.32
CA VAL A 220 -9.27 -14.39 10.88
C VAL A 220 -8.05 -15.14 10.41
#